data_AF-A0AA97BAB3-F1
#
_entry.id   AF-A0AA97BAB3-F1
#
_cell.length_a   1.000
_cell.length_b   1.000
_cell.length_c   1.000
_cell.angle_alpha   90.00
_cell.angle_beta   90.00
_cell.angle_gamma   90.00
#
_symmetry.space_group_name_H-M   'P 1'
#
loop_
_entity.id
_entity.type
_entity.pdbx_description
1 polymer ?
#
loop_
_entity_poly.entity_id
_entity_poly.type
_entity_poly.pdbx_seq_one_letter_code
_entity_poly.pdbx_strand_id
1 'polypeptide(L)'
;MEPEVKNEINTPDFINAEDTGKLTSFGTEENTGEEWREYVDKATEFVADLPKYLSEFFGQYKSPFVTIGLLLAALIAVRLVLAILRSVNDIPLLAPTFELIGLGYTAWFVYRYLLRASNRKELVNDFNELKSQVLGHRNNPPL
;
A
#
# COMPACT_ATOMS: atom_id res chain seq x y z
N MET A 1 -14.29 -60.16 -79.54
CA MET A 1 -14.62 -60.60 -78.17
C MET A 1 -15.26 -59.40 -77.47
N GLU A 2 -16.51 -59.58 -77.05
CA GLU A 2 -17.39 -58.78 -76.15
C GLU A 2 -16.73 -58.33 -74.82
N PRO A 3 -17.42 -57.66 -73.85
CA PRO A 3 -18.54 -56.69 -73.86
C PRO A 3 -18.32 -55.49 -72.86
N GLU A 4 -19.34 -54.65 -72.63
CA GLU A 4 -19.41 -53.58 -71.59
C GLU A 4 -19.27 -54.07 -70.13
N VAL A 5 -18.69 -53.26 -69.22
CA VAL A 5 -19.01 -53.22 -67.77
C VAL A 5 -18.75 -51.81 -67.17
N LYS A 6 -19.74 -51.27 -66.45
CA LYS A 6 -19.69 -50.02 -65.63
C LYS A 6 -18.78 -50.19 -64.41
N ASN A 7 -18.14 -49.12 -63.91
CA ASN A 7 -17.83 -49.02 -62.46
C ASN A 7 -17.51 -47.58 -62.00
N GLU A 8 -18.05 -47.27 -60.83
CA GLU A 8 -18.03 -46.01 -60.09
C GLU A 8 -16.61 -45.57 -59.69
N ILE A 9 -16.34 -44.27 -59.74
CA ILE A 9 -15.19 -43.67 -59.05
C ILE A 9 -15.71 -42.55 -58.15
N ASN A 10 -15.76 -42.88 -56.86
CA ASN A 10 -16.04 -41.99 -55.74
C ASN A 10 -15.15 -40.75 -55.82
N THR A 11 -15.76 -39.56 -55.86
CA THR A 11 -15.05 -38.31 -55.61
C THR A 11 -14.92 -38.15 -54.10
N PRO A 12 -13.71 -38.00 -53.53
CA PRO A 12 -13.57 -37.81 -52.10
C PRO A 12 -14.00 -36.39 -51.70
N ASP A 13 -14.96 -36.31 -50.79
CA ASP A 13 -15.46 -35.09 -50.13
C ASP A 13 -14.36 -34.43 -49.29
N PHE A 14 -13.51 -33.64 -49.95
CA PHE A 14 -12.45 -32.88 -49.28
C PHE A 14 -12.81 -31.42 -49.04
N ILE A 15 -14.08 -31.06 -48.78
CA ILE A 15 -14.40 -29.79 -48.09
C ILE A 15 -15.68 -29.99 -47.25
N ASN A 16 -15.57 -30.65 -46.11
CA ASN A 16 -16.59 -30.53 -45.07
C ASN A 16 -16.32 -29.23 -44.30
N ALA A 17 -17.10 -28.19 -44.58
CA ALA A 17 -17.11 -26.93 -43.84
C ALA A 17 -17.73 -27.04 -42.43
N GLU A 18 -17.68 -28.25 -41.84
CA GLU A 18 -18.39 -28.59 -40.61
C GLU A 18 -17.43 -28.83 -39.44
N ASP A 19 -16.12 -28.98 -39.71
CA ASP A 19 -15.12 -29.21 -38.66
C ASP A 19 -14.40 -27.91 -38.23
N THR A 20 -15.15 -26.81 -38.19
CA THR A 20 -14.72 -25.68 -37.37
C THR A 20 -15.00 -26.08 -35.94
N GLY A 21 -14.00 -26.73 -35.33
CA GLY A 21 -13.96 -27.15 -33.94
C GLY A 21 -14.72 -26.16 -33.07
N LYS A 22 -15.94 -26.57 -32.71
CA LYS A 22 -16.87 -25.80 -31.91
C LYS A 22 -16.19 -25.63 -30.57
N LEU A 23 -15.58 -24.47 -30.36
CA LEU A 23 -15.18 -23.99 -29.05
C LEU A 23 -16.33 -24.33 -28.11
N THR A 24 -16.02 -25.10 -27.08
CA THR A 24 -16.95 -25.55 -26.06
C THR A 24 -17.68 -24.33 -25.50
N SER A 25 -18.83 -24.01 -26.09
CA SER A 25 -19.83 -23.19 -25.45
C SER A 25 -20.42 -24.13 -24.41
N PHE A 26 -19.97 -23.95 -23.17
CA PHE A 26 -20.57 -24.54 -22.01
C PHE A 26 -22.05 -24.16 -22.03
N GLY A 27 -22.88 -25.11 -22.47
CA GLY A 27 -24.33 -24.99 -22.43
C GLY A 27 -24.73 -24.72 -20.98
N THR A 28 -25.33 -23.55 -20.80
CA THR A 28 -26.09 -23.11 -19.63
C THR A 28 -27.51 -23.21 -20.19
N GLU A 29 -28.42 -24.04 -19.69
CA GLU A 29 -29.42 -23.66 -18.67
C GLU A 29 -30.40 -24.86 -18.54
N GLU A 30 -30.32 -25.64 -17.47
CA GLU A 30 -31.45 -25.70 -16.52
C GLU A 30 -31.00 -25.68 -15.05
N ASN A 31 -29.69 -25.88 -14.77
CA ASN A 31 -29.12 -25.94 -13.40
C ASN A 31 -28.17 -24.78 -13.06
N THR A 32 -27.64 -24.07 -14.06
CA THR A 32 -26.63 -23.01 -13.89
C THR A 32 -27.16 -21.74 -13.22
N GLY A 33 -28.45 -21.45 -13.37
CA GLY A 33 -29.12 -20.39 -12.61
C GLY A 33 -29.29 -20.75 -11.13
N GLU A 34 -29.46 -22.03 -10.82
CA GLU A 34 -29.57 -22.51 -9.44
C GLU A 34 -28.18 -22.56 -8.77
N GLU A 35 -27.16 -23.04 -9.48
CA GLU A 35 -25.77 -23.04 -9.01
C GLU A 35 -25.23 -21.62 -8.77
N TRP A 36 -25.45 -20.67 -9.71
CA TRP A 36 -25.01 -19.28 -9.54
C TRP A 36 -25.69 -18.58 -8.37
N ARG A 37 -26.95 -18.89 -8.09
CA ARG A 37 -27.67 -18.37 -6.92
C ARG A 37 -27.08 -18.91 -5.62
N GLU A 38 -26.69 -20.20 -5.58
CA GLU A 38 -25.98 -20.76 -4.43
C GLU A 38 -24.63 -20.07 -4.18
N TYR A 39 -23.87 -19.76 -5.23
CA TYR A 39 -22.59 -19.03 -5.11
C TYR A 39 -22.78 -17.58 -4.64
N VAL A 40 -23.82 -16.89 -5.15
CA VAL A 40 -24.15 -15.52 -4.74
C VAL A 40 -24.64 -15.50 -3.29
N ASP A 41 -25.43 -16.49 -2.87
CA ASP A 41 -25.90 -16.62 -1.49
C ASP A 41 -24.74 -16.88 -0.52
N LYS A 42 -23.83 -17.81 -0.86
CA LYS A 42 -22.59 -18.05 -0.09
C LYS A 42 -21.69 -16.82 -0.03
N ALA A 43 -21.55 -16.07 -1.13
CA ALA A 43 -20.77 -14.84 -1.15
C ALA A 43 -21.39 -13.75 -0.27
N THR A 44 -22.72 -13.66 -0.27
CA THR A 44 -23.46 -12.69 0.56
C THR A 44 -23.33 -13.03 2.05
N GLU A 45 -23.39 -14.31 2.41
CA GLU A 45 -23.17 -14.79 3.78
C GLU A 45 -21.73 -14.49 4.25
N PHE A 46 -20.73 -14.79 3.43
CA PHE A 46 -19.34 -14.47 3.72
C PHE A 46 -19.08 -12.95 3.87
N VAL A 47 -19.70 -12.13 3.02
CA VAL A 47 -19.60 -10.65 3.11
C VAL A 47 -20.36 -10.10 4.32
N ALA A 48 -21.46 -10.72 4.73
CA ALA A 48 -22.18 -10.34 5.95
C ALA A 48 -21.37 -10.63 7.21
N ASP A 49 -20.60 -11.73 7.22
CA ASP A 49 -19.72 -12.08 8.34
C ASP A 49 -18.35 -11.38 8.30
N LEU A 50 -17.90 -10.90 7.14
CA LEU A 50 -16.67 -10.12 6.99
C LEU A 50 -16.52 -8.99 8.00
N PRO A 51 -17.47 -8.05 8.17
CA PRO A 51 -17.34 -6.96 9.13
C PRO A 51 -17.21 -7.46 10.57
N LYS A 52 -17.83 -8.60 10.91
CA LYS A 52 -17.72 -9.21 12.25
C LYS A 52 -16.30 -9.72 12.48
N TYR A 53 -15.76 -10.50 11.54
CA TYR A 53 -14.37 -10.94 11.60
C TYR A 53 -13.40 -9.77 11.62
N LEU A 54 -13.56 -8.80 10.70
CA LEU A 54 -12.70 -7.62 10.63
C LEU A 54 -12.77 -6.81 11.93
N SER A 55 -13.96 -6.63 12.51
CA SER A 55 -14.11 -5.94 13.79
C SER A 55 -13.43 -6.68 14.94
N GLU A 56 -13.50 -8.01 14.97
CA GLU A 56 -12.87 -8.83 16.02
C GLU A 56 -11.34 -8.86 15.87
N PHE A 57 -10.82 -8.98 14.64
CA PHE A 57 -9.39 -8.88 14.33
C PHE A 57 -8.84 -7.48 14.61
N PHE A 58 -9.49 -6.42 14.14
CA PHE A 58 -9.04 -5.05 14.45
C PHE A 58 -9.21 -4.75 15.94
N GLY A 59 -10.23 -5.26 16.62
CA GLY A 59 -10.44 -5.09 18.05
C GLY A 59 -9.37 -5.76 18.90
N GLN A 60 -9.01 -7.01 18.58
CA GLN A 60 -8.05 -7.80 19.35
C GLN A 60 -6.59 -7.47 19.02
N TYR A 61 -6.28 -7.05 17.78
CA TYR A 61 -4.91 -6.80 17.33
C TYR A 61 -4.52 -5.31 17.25
N LYS A 62 -5.30 -4.36 17.78
CA LYS A 62 -4.99 -2.91 17.71
C LYS A 62 -3.53 -2.57 18.07
N SER A 63 -3.01 -3.12 19.15
CA SER A 63 -1.65 -2.76 19.63
C SER A 63 -0.52 -3.16 18.67
N PRO A 64 -0.39 -4.42 18.20
CA PRO A 64 0.65 -4.78 17.24
C PRO A 64 0.47 -4.11 15.87
N PHE A 65 -0.77 -3.92 15.39
CA PHE A 65 -1.01 -3.21 14.12
C PHE A 65 -0.58 -1.75 14.18
N VAL A 66 -0.82 -1.06 15.29
CA VAL A 66 -0.36 0.33 15.46
C VAL A 66 1.17 0.40 15.48
N THR A 67 1.84 -0.52 16.18
CA THR A 67 3.31 -0.55 16.22
C THR A 67 3.91 -0.82 14.85
N ILE A 68 3.40 -1.84 14.13
CA ILE A 68 3.87 -2.17 12.78
C ILE A 68 3.55 -1.02 11.81
N GLY A 69 2.35 -0.46 11.91
CA GLY A 69 1.94 0.70 11.12
C GLY A 69 2.83 1.91 11.38
N LEU A 70 3.23 2.18 12.63
CA LEU A 70 4.14 3.25 12.98
C LEU A 70 5.54 3.00 12.43
N LEU A 71 6.05 1.76 12.50
CA LEU A 71 7.34 1.40 11.89
C LEU A 71 7.34 1.58 10.38
N LEU A 72 6.28 1.12 9.70
CA LEU A 72 6.11 1.32 8.26
C LEU A 72 5.98 2.80 7.91
N ALA A 73 5.19 3.56 8.66
CA ALA A 73 5.05 5.00 8.49
C ALA A 73 6.40 5.72 8.69
N ALA A 74 7.18 5.34 9.70
CA ALA A 74 8.52 5.88 9.93
C ALA A 74 9.45 5.57 8.75
N LEU A 75 9.42 4.35 8.21
CA LEU A 75 10.22 3.98 7.05
C LEU A 75 9.84 4.79 5.80
N ILE A 76 8.55 4.97 5.55
CA ILE A 76 8.03 5.78 4.45
C ILE A 76 8.42 7.25 4.64
N ALA A 77 8.30 7.78 5.86
CA ALA A 77 8.70 9.15 6.18
C ALA A 77 10.20 9.38 5.90
N VAL A 78 11.07 8.45 6.30
CA VAL A 78 12.50 8.51 5.99
C VAL A 78 12.72 8.52 4.48
N ARG A 79 12.06 7.62 3.73
CA ARG A 79 12.15 7.58 2.26
C ARG A 79 11.68 8.89 1.63
N LEU A 80 10.60 9.48 2.12
CA LEU A 80 10.07 10.75 1.65
C LEU A 80 11.06 11.89 1.88
N VAL A 81 11.63 12.00 3.09
CA VAL A 81 12.65 13.00 3.39
C VAL A 81 13.87 12.84 2.49
N LEU A 82 14.34 11.61 2.27
CA LEU A 82 15.45 11.33 1.35
C LEU A 82 15.11 11.69 -0.10
N ALA A 83 13.89 11.45 -0.55
CA ALA A 83 13.43 11.81 -1.90
C ALA A 83 13.39 13.34 -2.08
N ILE A 84 12.86 14.06 -1.09
CA ILE A 84 12.87 15.52 -1.08
C ILE A 84 14.30 16.04 -1.11
N LEU A 85 15.20 15.47 -0.29
CA LEU A 85 16.59 15.89 -0.23
C LEU A 85 17.30 15.71 -1.58
N ARG A 86 17.04 14.60 -2.29
CA ARG A 86 17.51 14.38 -3.66
C ARG A 86 16.98 15.45 -4.61
N SER A 87 15.67 15.69 -4.60
CA SER A 87 15.04 16.69 -5.47
C SER A 87 15.54 18.11 -5.21
N VAL A 88 15.84 18.45 -3.96
CA VAL A 88 16.45 19.73 -3.58
C VAL A 88 17.86 19.85 -4.14
N ASN A 89 18.66 18.79 -4.05
CA ASN A 89 20.02 18.77 -4.56
C ASN A 89 20.10 18.80 -6.10
N ASP A 90 19.06 18.33 -6.79
CA ASP A 90 18.94 18.44 -8.24
C ASP A 90 18.68 19.89 -8.71
N ILE A 91 18.28 20.79 -7.80
CA ILE A 91 18.11 22.22 -8.07
C ILE A 91 19.39 22.96 -7.65
N PRO A 92 20.19 23.47 -8.61
CA PRO A 92 21.56 23.95 -8.36
C PRO A 92 21.66 25.15 -7.40
N LEU A 93 20.55 25.86 -7.15
CA LEU A 93 20.52 27.00 -6.23
C LEU A 93 19.99 26.67 -4.83
N LEU A 94 19.17 25.62 -4.68
CA LEU A 94 18.55 25.34 -3.38
C LEU A 94 19.56 24.79 -2.37
N ALA A 95 20.38 23.83 -2.77
CA ALA A 95 21.42 23.27 -1.91
C ALA A 95 22.34 24.34 -1.28
N PRO A 96 23.01 25.23 -2.05
CA PRO A 96 23.86 26.27 -1.47
C PRO A 96 23.08 27.33 -0.68
N THR A 97 21.82 27.63 -1.03
CA THR A 97 21.00 28.56 -0.23
C THR A 97 20.61 27.96 1.11
N PHE A 98 20.23 26.68 1.18
CA PHE A 98 19.95 26.01 2.44
C PHE A 98 21.20 25.88 3.32
N GLU A 99 22.38 25.66 2.72
CA GLU A 99 23.65 25.69 3.44
C GLU A 99 23.92 27.07 4.05
N LEU A 100 23.74 28.15 3.27
CA LEU A 100 23.93 29.52 3.76
C LEU A 100 22.92 29.89 4.86
N ILE A 101 21.66 29.52 4.67
CA ILE A 101 20.59 29.71 5.67
C ILE A 101 20.94 28.94 6.94
N GLY A 102 21.33 27.68 6.83
CA GLY A 102 21.73 26.83 7.94
C GLY A 102 22.89 27.43 8.73
N LEU A 103 23.97 27.80 8.04
CA LEU A 103 25.12 28.46 8.66
C LEU A 103 24.76 29.80 9.31
N GLY A 104 23.93 30.61 8.66
CA GLY A 104 23.44 31.87 9.21
C GLY A 104 22.66 31.68 10.51
N TYR A 105 21.69 30.76 10.52
CA TYR A 105 20.92 30.43 11.72
C TYR A 105 21.78 29.80 12.81
N THR A 106 22.70 28.89 12.46
CA THR A 106 23.62 28.28 13.43
C THR A 106 24.53 29.34 14.05
N ALA A 107 25.15 30.21 13.25
CA ALA A 107 26.00 31.29 13.76
C ALA A 107 25.23 32.25 14.67
N TRP A 108 24.02 32.66 14.24
CA TRP A 108 23.13 33.52 15.04
C TRP A 108 22.72 32.83 16.35
N PHE A 109 22.35 31.55 16.30
CA PHE A 109 21.94 30.78 17.46
C PHE A 109 23.09 30.61 18.47
N VAL A 110 24.28 30.26 18.00
CA VAL A 110 25.47 30.16 18.87
C VAL A 110 25.76 31.50 19.52
N TYR A 111 25.76 32.59 18.75
CA TYR A 111 25.99 33.92 19.26
C TYR A 111 24.95 34.35 20.30
N ARG A 112 23.67 34.13 20.00
CA ARG A 112 22.54 34.58 20.82
C ARG A 112 22.30 33.72 22.06
N TYR A 113 22.53 32.42 22.00
CA TYR A 113 22.11 31.50 23.07
C TYR A 113 23.29 30.80 23.77
N LEU A 114 24.39 30.51 23.06
CA LEU A 114 25.49 29.73 23.62
C LEU A 114 26.60 30.58 24.24
N LEU A 115 26.90 31.79 23.75
CA LEU A 115 28.00 32.60 24.28
C LEU A 115 27.71 33.16 25.69
N ARG A 116 26.48 33.59 25.95
CA ARG A 116 26.09 34.22 27.23
C ARG A 116 25.59 33.18 28.23
N ALA A 117 26.13 33.22 29.44
CA ALA A 117 25.75 32.29 30.51
C ALA A 117 24.27 32.40 30.92
N SER A 118 23.69 33.60 30.89
CA SER A 118 22.25 33.81 31.13
C SER A 118 21.40 33.08 30.08
N ASN A 119 21.77 33.22 28.81
CA ASN A 119 20.98 32.69 27.69
C ASN A 119 21.10 31.18 27.57
N ARG A 120 22.25 30.60 27.97
CA ARG A 120 22.39 29.15 28.13
C ARG A 120 21.47 28.58 29.20
N LYS A 121 21.33 29.27 30.34
CA LYS A 121 20.44 28.84 31.44
C LYS A 121 18.97 28.91 31.01
N GLU A 122 18.57 29.99 30.34
CA GLU A 122 17.25 30.15 29.74
C GLU A 122 16.93 29.01 28.76
N LEU A 123 17.82 28.76 27.79
CA LEU A 123 17.66 27.70 26.79
C LEU A 123 17.51 26.30 27.41
N VAL A 124 18.30 25.98 28.44
CA VAL A 124 18.20 24.68 29.12
C VAL A 124 16.87 24.55 29.87
N ASN A 125 16.40 25.64 30.49
CA ASN A 125 15.12 25.64 31.19
C ASN A 125 13.96 25.45 30.19
N ASP A 126 13.94 26.20 29.09
CA ASP A 126 12.93 26.08 28.04
C ASP A 126 12.93 24.67 27.41
N PHE A 127 14.13 24.11 27.19
CA PHE A 127 14.26 22.75 26.67
C PHE A 127 13.73 21.69 27.64
N ASN A 128 14.01 21.85 28.94
CA ASN A 128 13.48 20.94 29.97
C ASN A 128 11.96 21.04 30.08
N GLU A 129 11.40 22.25 29.95
CA GLU A 129 9.97 22.46 29.94
C GLU A 129 9.32 21.77 28.73
N LEU A 130 9.83 22.01 27.52
CA LEU A 130 9.34 21.37 26.31
C LEU A 130 9.44 19.84 26.39
N LYS A 131 10.58 19.32 26.88
CA LYS A 131 10.77 17.89 27.11
C LYS A 131 9.71 17.32 28.04
N SER A 132 9.40 18.02 29.13
CA SER A 132 8.40 17.58 30.10
C SER A 132 6.96 17.63 29.56
N GLN A 133 6.66 18.57 28.67
CA GLN A 133 5.38 18.65 27.97
C GLN A 133 5.19 17.51 26.98
N VAL A 134 6.23 17.19 26.19
CA VAL A 134 6.16 16.15 25.15
C VAL A 134 6.22 14.73 25.73
N LEU A 135 7.08 14.50 26.73
CA LEU A 135 7.22 13.17 27.36
C LEU A 135 6.19 12.91 28.47
N GLY A 136 5.47 13.95 28.91
CA GLY A 136 4.50 13.89 29.99
C GLY A 136 5.15 13.81 31.37
N HIS A 137 4.60 14.54 32.35
CA HIS A 137 4.91 14.29 33.75
C HIS A 137 4.21 12.99 34.16
N ARG A 138 4.97 11.92 34.42
CA ARG A 138 4.41 10.71 35.02
C ARG A 138 4.23 10.95 36.52
N ASN A 139 3.10 11.56 36.86
CA ASN A 139 2.67 11.83 38.23
C ASN A 139 2.26 10.50 38.88
N ASN A 140 3.22 9.74 39.39
CA ASN A 140 2.93 8.61 40.27
C ASN A 140 2.92 9.17 41.71
N PRO A 141 1.76 9.25 42.39
CA PRO A 141 1.77 9.54 43.82
C PRO A 141 2.51 8.43 44.59
N PRO A 142 3.24 8.74 45.67
CA PRO A 142 3.82 7.71 46.53
C PRO A 142 2.69 6.91 47.19
N LEU A 143 2.81 5.58 47.14
CA LEU A 143 1.99 4.63 47.90
C LEU A 143 2.27 4.75 49.40
#